data_AF-A0A0K8T6G3-F1
#
_entry.id   AF-A0A0K8T6G3-F1
#
_cell.length_a   1.000
_cell.length_b   1.000
_cell.length_c   1.000
_cell.angle_alpha   90.00
_cell.angle_beta   90.00
_cell.angle_gamma   90.00
#
_symmetry.space_group_name_H-M   'P 1'
#
loop_
_entity.id
_entity.type
_entity.pdbx_description
1 polymer ?
#
loop_
_entity_poly.entity_id
_entity_poly.type
_entity_poly.pdbx_seq_one_letter_code
_entity_poly.pdbx_strand_id
1 'polypeptide(L)'
;MSAPVVTGVSPKEGPPGTRVTIRGENLGTKQNDILGVEICGCDCTLSTEWKSPNKIVARSGPGKGRGQIIITTASGGRGTCTVEFRGYFERIGPLKESAVWVEEASPIGTGPWSKGTTFHIEDPLGLSVEADDTKKLPEDDLQELFPGCNGDLSSEQFSPGWFLLQHHQSTSFDDLRVGLAYLKRKV
;
A
#
# COMPACT_ATOMS: atom_id res chain seq x y z
N MET A 1 -32.38 -12.93 -27.22
CA MET A 1 -30.97 -13.39 -27.22
C MET A 1 -30.86 -14.49 -26.17
N SER A 2 -29.97 -15.47 -26.35
CA SER A 2 -29.79 -16.53 -25.36
C SER A 2 -29.07 -16.00 -24.13
N ALA A 3 -29.29 -16.63 -22.97
CA ALA A 3 -28.60 -16.26 -21.74
C ALA A 3 -27.08 -16.46 -21.87
N PRO A 4 -26.26 -15.61 -21.24
CA PRO A 4 -24.81 -15.79 -21.22
C PRO A 4 -24.44 -17.14 -20.58
N VAL A 5 -23.47 -17.86 -21.15
CA VAL A 5 -22.94 -19.10 -20.58
C VAL A 5 -21.44 -18.97 -20.46
N VAL A 6 -20.92 -18.99 -19.24
CA VAL A 6 -19.48 -18.99 -18.98
C VAL A 6 -18.98 -20.43 -18.96
N THR A 7 -18.05 -20.73 -19.87
CA THR A 7 -17.46 -22.07 -20.04
C THR A 7 -15.98 -22.13 -19.72
N GLY A 8 -15.31 -20.98 -19.55
CA GLY A 8 -13.89 -20.95 -19.26
C GLY A 8 -13.43 -19.67 -18.57
N VAL A 9 -12.38 -19.81 -17.76
CA VAL A 9 -11.77 -18.71 -17.01
C VAL A 9 -10.25 -18.89 -16.98
N SER A 10 -9.50 -17.79 -17.15
CA SER A 10 -8.03 -17.81 -17.10
C SER A 10 -7.48 -16.51 -16.50
N PRO A 11 -6.68 -16.57 -15.42
CA PRO A 11 -6.37 -17.76 -14.61
C PRO A 11 -7.61 -18.29 -13.85
N LYS A 12 -7.56 -19.54 -13.39
CA LYS A 12 -8.63 -20.17 -12.59
C LYS A 12 -8.62 -19.79 -11.10
N GLU A 13 -7.56 -19.12 -10.67
CA GLU A 13 -7.38 -18.69 -9.29
C GLU A 13 -6.49 -17.46 -9.23
N GLY A 14 -6.55 -16.71 -8.13
CA GLY A 14 -5.67 -15.57 -7.89
C GLY A 14 -6.07 -14.71 -6.69
N PRO A 15 -5.18 -13.79 -6.28
CA PRO A 15 -5.50 -12.78 -5.28
C PRO A 15 -6.47 -11.71 -5.78
N PRO A 16 -7.03 -10.89 -4.87
CA PRO A 16 -7.87 -9.76 -5.26
C PRO A 16 -7.17 -8.86 -6.28
N GLY A 17 -7.90 -8.39 -7.30
CA GLY A 17 -7.35 -7.60 -8.40
C GLY A 17 -6.78 -8.42 -9.56
N THR A 18 -6.76 -9.76 -9.46
CA THR A 18 -6.30 -10.63 -10.56
C THR A 18 -7.08 -10.33 -11.83
N ARG A 19 -6.37 -10.09 -12.94
CA ARG A 19 -6.96 -9.86 -14.25
C ARG A 19 -7.38 -11.20 -14.86
N VAL A 20 -8.68 -11.41 -14.93
CA VAL A 20 -9.32 -12.64 -15.36
C VAL A 20 -9.86 -12.48 -16.78
N THR A 21 -9.54 -13.43 -17.66
CA THR A 21 -10.17 -13.57 -18.98
C THR A 21 -11.27 -14.62 -18.90
N ILE A 22 -12.50 -14.19 -19.14
CA ILE A 22 -13.71 -15.01 -19.11
C ILE A 22 -14.08 -15.36 -20.54
N ARG A 23 -14.31 -16.65 -20.81
CA ARG A 23 -14.71 -17.21 -22.10
C ARG A 23 -16.06 -17.90 -21.97
N GLY A 24 -16.84 -17.88 -23.04
CA GLY A 24 -18.20 -18.38 -23.02
C GLY A 24 -18.94 -18.07 -24.30
N GLU A 25 -20.27 -18.08 -24.19
CA GLU A 25 -21.21 -17.80 -25.27
C GLU A 25 -22.20 -16.73 -24.83
N ASN A 26 -22.64 -15.89 -25.78
CA ASN A 26 -23.64 -14.84 -25.55
C ASN A 26 -23.27 -13.87 -24.41
N LEU A 27 -21.98 -13.56 -24.26
CA LEU A 27 -21.43 -12.66 -23.24
C LEU A 27 -21.70 -11.16 -23.53
N GLY A 28 -22.82 -10.87 -24.22
CA GLY A 28 -23.23 -9.53 -24.62
C GLY A 28 -22.79 -9.15 -26.03
N THR A 29 -23.43 -8.11 -26.56
CA THR A 29 -23.21 -7.58 -27.92
C THR A 29 -22.26 -6.37 -27.97
N LYS A 30 -22.13 -5.66 -26.85
CA LYS A 30 -21.29 -4.47 -26.67
C LYS A 30 -21.09 -4.20 -25.18
N GLN A 31 -20.19 -3.30 -24.82
CA GLN A 31 -19.92 -2.94 -23.43
C GLN A 31 -21.19 -2.56 -22.64
N ASN A 32 -22.04 -1.67 -23.17
CA ASN A 32 -23.27 -1.22 -22.50
C ASN A 32 -24.36 -2.30 -22.39
N ASP A 33 -24.18 -3.46 -23.04
CA ASP A 33 -25.09 -4.59 -22.88
C ASP A 33 -24.82 -5.36 -21.59
N ILE A 34 -23.64 -5.18 -20.98
CA ILE A 34 -23.30 -5.80 -19.70
C ILE A 34 -23.90 -4.97 -18.57
N LEU A 35 -24.82 -5.57 -17.83
CA LEU A 35 -25.45 -4.96 -16.64
C LEU A 35 -24.72 -5.35 -15.36
N GLY A 36 -24.12 -6.53 -15.32
CA GLY A 36 -23.40 -7.00 -14.13
C GLY A 36 -22.42 -8.14 -14.43
N VAL A 37 -21.27 -8.12 -13.76
CA VAL A 37 -20.32 -9.24 -13.74
C VAL A 37 -19.95 -9.53 -12.28
N GLU A 38 -20.26 -10.73 -11.83
CA GLU A 38 -19.94 -11.19 -10.48
C GLU A 38 -18.91 -12.32 -10.54
N ILE A 39 -17.82 -12.19 -9.78
CA ILE A 39 -16.77 -13.20 -9.66
C ILE A 39 -16.68 -13.59 -8.19
N CYS A 40 -16.96 -14.85 -7.86
CA CYS A 40 -16.96 -15.34 -6.47
C CYS A 40 -17.86 -14.53 -5.52
N GLY A 41 -19.04 -14.11 -5.99
CA GLY A 41 -19.97 -13.30 -5.20
C GLY A 41 -19.58 -11.82 -5.06
N CYS A 42 -18.50 -11.37 -5.71
CA CYS A 42 -18.09 -9.98 -5.72
C CYS A 42 -18.46 -9.30 -7.04
N ASP A 43 -19.10 -8.14 -6.97
CA ASP A 43 -19.36 -7.30 -8.14
C ASP A 43 -18.04 -6.77 -8.73
N CYS A 44 -17.81 -7.08 -10.00
CA CYS A 44 -16.62 -6.74 -10.78
C CYS A 44 -16.97 -5.89 -12.01
N THR A 45 -18.20 -5.37 -12.09
CA THR A 45 -18.75 -4.67 -13.27
C THR A 45 -17.91 -3.47 -13.69
N LEU A 46 -17.43 -2.66 -12.73
CA LEU A 46 -16.60 -1.47 -13.02
C LEU A 46 -15.27 -1.80 -13.71
N SER A 47 -14.72 -2.98 -13.46
CA SER A 47 -13.46 -3.43 -14.05
C SER A 47 -13.64 -4.21 -15.36
N THR A 48 -14.90 -4.38 -15.80
CA THR A 48 -15.25 -5.25 -16.90
C THR A 48 -14.98 -4.57 -18.24
N GLU A 49 -14.26 -5.26 -19.10
CA GLU A 49 -14.01 -4.91 -20.49
C GLU A 49 -14.56 -6.02 -21.40
N TRP A 50 -15.65 -5.72 -22.10
CA TRP A 50 -16.17 -6.56 -23.17
C TRP A 50 -15.21 -6.53 -24.36
N LYS A 51 -14.91 -7.71 -24.92
CA LYS A 51 -14.03 -7.84 -26.10
C LYS A 51 -14.78 -8.43 -27.30
N SER A 52 -15.62 -9.41 -27.06
CA SER A 52 -16.47 -10.02 -28.10
C SER A 52 -17.62 -10.79 -27.43
N PRO A 53 -18.61 -11.29 -28.20
CA PRO A 53 -19.70 -12.10 -27.65
C PRO A 53 -19.24 -13.38 -26.91
N ASN A 54 -17.97 -13.77 -27.06
CA ASN A 54 -17.41 -14.97 -26.44
C ASN A 54 -16.26 -14.65 -25.47
N LYS A 55 -15.99 -13.36 -25.19
CA LYS A 55 -14.86 -12.95 -24.37
C LYS A 55 -15.09 -11.65 -23.61
N ILE A 56 -14.86 -11.71 -22.31
CA ILE A 56 -14.78 -10.57 -21.39
C ILE A 56 -13.47 -10.63 -20.62
N VAL A 57 -12.94 -9.48 -20.26
CA VAL A 57 -11.86 -9.36 -19.27
C VAL A 57 -12.40 -8.58 -18.08
N ALA A 58 -12.11 -9.01 -16.85
CA ALA A 58 -12.46 -8.28 -15.64
C ALA A 58 -11.36 -8.46 -14.58
N ARG A 59 -11.40 -7.68 -13.50
CA ARG A 59 -10.56 -7.89 -12.32
C ARG A 59 -11.39 -8.50 -11.20
N SER A 60 -10.88 -9.58 -10.60
CA SER A 60 -11.53 -10.24 -9.46
C SER A 60 -11.57 -9.34 -8.21
N GLY A 61 -12.66 -9.44 -7.45
CA GLY A 61 -12.82 -8.76 -6.16
C GLY A 61 -12.15 -9.50 -4.99
N PRO A 62 -12.42 -9.07 -3.73
CA PRO A 62 -11.83 -9.65 -2.52
C PRO A 62 -12.41 -11.02 -2.09
N GLY A 63 -13.13 -11.71 -2.98
CA GLY A 63 -13.77 -13.00 -2.68
C GLY A 63 -12.76 -14.08 -2.26
N LYS A 64 -13.13 -14.90 -1.27
CA LYS A 64 -12.34 -16.06 -0.80
C LYS A 64 -13.00 -17.36 -1.20
N GLY A 65 -12.19 -18.36 -1.51
CA GLY A 65 -12.66 -19.70 -1.83
C GLY A 65 -13.09 -19.83 -3.28
N ARG A 66 -13.81 -20.91 -3.59
CA ARG A 66 -14.32 -21.20 -4.93
C ARG A 66 -15.67 -20.54 -5.13
N GLY A 67 -15.88 -19.97 -6.30
CA GLY A 67 -17.16 -19.38 -6.66
C GLY A 67 -17.37 -19.29 -8.16
N GLN A 68 -18.62 -19.17 -8.54
CA GLN A 68 -19.03 -19.05 -9.94
C GLN A 68 -18.71 -17.65 -10.49
N ILE A 69 -18.78 -17.56 -11.81
CA ILE A 69 -18.67 -16.31 -12.56
C ILE A 69 -20.00 -16.08 -13.26
N ILE A 70 -20.77 -15.11 -12.80
CA ILE A 70 -22.10 -14.81 -13.34
C ILE A 70 -22.05 -13.52 -14.13
N ILE A 71 -22.52 -13.57 -15.37
CA ILE A 71 -22.64 -12.40 -16.24
C ILE A 71 -24.13 -12.14 -16.46
N THR A 72 -24.54 -10.89 -16.28
CA THR A 72 -25.90 -10.43 -16.56
C THR A 72 -25.85 -9.43 -17.70
N THR A 73 -26.57 -9.71 -18.78
CA THR A 73 -26.69 -8.80 -19.93
C THR A 73 -28.10 -8.27 -20.06
N ALA A 74 -28.27 -7.10 -20.67
CA ALA A 74 -29.58 -6.53 -20.96
C ALA A 74 -30.32 -7.36 -22.01
N SER A 75 -29.57 -7.92 -22.97
CA SER A 75 -30.11 -8.70 -24.08
C SER A 75 -30.47 -10.17 -23.76
N GLY A 76 -29.75 -10.79 -22.83
CA GLY A 76 -29.85 -12.22 -22.51
C GLY A 76 -30.19 -12.52 -21.04
N GLY A 77 -30.26 -11.50 -20.18
CA GLY A 77 -30.56 -11.67 -18.76
C GLY A 77 -29.39 -12.27 -17.97
N ARG A 78 -29.71 -12.93 -16.84
CA ARG A 78 -28.73 -13.57 -15.97
C ARG A 78 -28.20 -14.86 -16.60
N GLY A 79 -26.88 -14.96 -16.72
CA GLY A 79 -26.20 -16.12 -17.27
C GLY A 79 -25.93 -17.25 -16.28
N THR A 80 -25.32 -18.31 -16.80
CA THR A 80 -24.89 -19.49 -16.04
C THR A 80 -23.39 -19.73 -16.19
N CYS A 81 -22.82 -20.58 -15.34
CA CYS A 81 -21.39 -20.84 -15.28
C CYS A 81 -21.15 -22.34 -15.10
N THR A 82 -20.26 -22.93 -15.90
CA THR A 82 -19.84 -24.34 -15.77
C THR A 82 -18.46 -24.50 -15.13
N VAL A 83 -17.80 -23.39 -14.79
CA VAL A 83 -16.47 -23.34 -14.18
C VAL A 83 -16.47 -22.53 -12.89
N GLU A 84 -15.41 -22.66 -12.10
CA GLU A 84 -15.23 -21.90 -10.86
C GLU A 84 -13.94 -21.09 -10.94
N PHE A 85 -13.96 -19.90 -10.32
CA PHE A 85 -12.76 -19.17 -9.97
C PHE A 85 -12.44 -19.40 -8.48
N ARG A 86 -11.17 -19.45 -8.11
CA ARG A 86 -10.75 -19.52 -6.71
C ARG A 86 -10.02 -18.24 -6.28
N GLY A 87 -10.70 -17.42 -5.49
CA GLY A 87 -10.06 -16.29 -4.82
C GLY A 87 -9.30 -16.74 -3.57
N TYR A 88 -8.09 -16.24 -3.37
CA TYR A 88 -7.32 -16.47 -2.15
C TYR A 88 -6.57 -15.21 -1.74
N PHE A 89 -6.22 -15.08 -0.47
CA PHE A 89 -5.35 -13.99 -0.05
C PHE A 89 -3.92 -14.49 -0.13
N GLU A 90 -3.07 -13.71 -0.77
CA GLU A 90 -1.65 -14.04 -0.85
C GLU A 90 -1.06 -13.90 0.56
N ARG A 91 -0.47 -14.97 1.07
CA ARG A 91 0.30 -14.89 2.30
C ARG A 91 1.62 -14.20 1.96
N ILE A 92 1.74 -12.94 2.34
CA ILE A 92 2.99 -12.18 2.22
C ILE A 92 3.97 -12.83 3.21
N GLY A 93 4.92 -13.61 2.69
CA GLY A 93 6.02 -14.16 3.48
C GLY A 93 7.14 -13.12 3.65
N PRO A 94 8.06 -13.33 4.61
CA PRO A 94 9.19 -12.41 4.83
C PRO A 94 10.08 -12.19 3.59
N LEU A 95 10.09 -13.17 2.68
CA LEU A 95 10.92 -13.16 1.47
C LEU A 95 10.18 -12.63 0.22
N LYS A 96 8.95 -12.14 0.35
CA LYS A 96 8.19 -11.64 -0.80
C LYS A 96 8.70 -10.26 -1.19
N GLU A 97 9.27 -10.15 -2.40
CA GLU A 97 9.69 -8.87 -2.96
C GLU A 97 8.53 -7.86 -2.96
N SER A 98 8.82 -6.64 -2.51
CA SER A 98 7.89 -5.52 -2.53
C SER A 98 8.29 -4.57 -3.67
N ALA A 99 7.34 -4.20 -4.52
CA ALA A 99 7.53 -3.12 -5.49
C ALA A 99 7.45 -1.72 -4.86
N VAL A 100 7.26 -1.66 -3.53
CA VAL A 100 7.52 -0.46 -2.76
C VAL A 100 9.03 -0.28 -2.76
N TRP A 101 9.50 0.67 -3.55
CA TRP A 101 10.82 1.26 -3.34
C TRP A 101 10.81 1.86 -1.95
N VAL A 102 11.30 1.11 -0.97
CA VAL A 102 11.81 1.72 0.25
C VAL A 102 13.04 2.47 -0.23
N GLU A 103 13.08 3.79 -0.04
CA GLU A 103 14.37 4.49 -0.10
C GLU A 103 15.24 3.85 0.98
N GLU A 104 16.07 2.90 0.56
CA GLU A 104 17.18 2.43 1.39
C GLU A 104 18.02 3.67 1.65
N ALA A 105 17.98 4.17 2.88
CA ALA A 105 18.90 5.19 3.33
C ALA A 105 20.31 4.67 2.99
N SER A 106 20.95 5.30 2.02
CA SER A 106 22.31 4.94 1.63
C SER A 106 23.19 5.05 2.86
N PRO A 107 23.91 3.98 3.27
CA PRO A 107 24.94 4.13 4.26
C PRO A 107 26.07 4.92 3.59
N ILE A 108 26.13 6.21 3.91
CA ILE A 108 27.33 7.04 3.89
C ILE A 108 28.08 7.09 2.55
N GLY A 109 27.78 8.14 1.77
CA GLY A 109 28.74 9.04 1.13
C GLY A 109 29.77 8.51 0.12
N THR A 110 29.73 9.04 -1.12
CA THR A 110 30.84 9.78 -1.78
C THR A 110 30.51 10.10 -3.24
N GLY A 111 30.22 11.37 -3.54
CA GLY A 111 30.07 11.82 -4.94
C GLY A 111 29.43 13.21 -5.08
N PRO A 112 30.07 14.19 -5.75
CA PRO A 112 29.68 15.61 -5.68
C PRO A 112 28.60 16.05 -6.70
N TRP A 113 27.65 15.19 -7.07
CA TRP A 113 26.53 15.59 -7.94
C TRP A 113 25.23 14.83 -7.61
N SER A 114 24.49 15.36 -6.65
CA SER A 114 23.07 15.08 -6.51
C SER A 114 22.37 16.35 -6.03
N LYS A 115 22.00 17.22 -6.97
CA LYS A 115 20.91 18.18 -6.72
C LYS A 115 19.61 17.39 -6.72
N GLY A 116 19.23 16.89 -5.55
CA GLY A 116 17.92 16.31 -5.27
C GLY A 116 17.41 16.98 -4.00
N THR A 117 16.46 17.88 -4.16
CA THR A 117 15.70 18.50 -3.06
C THR A 117 14.85 17.45 -2.38
N THR A 118 15.45 16.71 -1.45
CA THR A 118 14.73 15.98 -0.42
C THR A 118 14.88 16.81 0.85
N PHE A 119 13.77 17.27 1.41
CA PHE A 119 13.74 17.84 2.75
C PHE A 119 14.03 16.71 3.75
N HIS A 120 15.29 16.25 3.80
CA HIS A 120 15.82 15.69 5.02
C HIS A 120 15.67 16.82 6.04
N ILE A 121 14.83 16.62 7.05
CA ILE A 121 14.98 17.37 8.28
C ILE A 121 16.32 16.87 8.83
N GLU A 122 17.40 17.53 8.41
CA GLU A 122 18.69 17.41 9.09
C GLU A 122 18.40 17.58 10.57
N ASP A 123 18.97 16.70 11.41
CA ASP A 123 18.90 16.89 12.85
C ASP A 123 19.16 18.37 13.14
N PRO A 124 18.23 19.09 13.80
CA PRO A 124 18.38 20.50 14.07
C PRO A 124 19.68 20.83 14.81
N LEU A 125 20.24 19.88 15.56
CA LEU A 125 21.53 20.04 16.25
C LEU A 125 22.74 19.76 15.35
N GLY A 126 22.56 19.15 14.18
CA GLY A 126 23.64 18.81 13.27
C GLY A 126 24.62 17.78 13.86
N LEU A 127 24.15 16.95 14.79
CA LEU A 127 24.95 15.91 15.45
C LEU A 127 24.63 14.56 14.80
N SER A 128 25.67 13.77 14.53
CA SER A 128 25.48 12.37 14.12
C SER A 128 25.36 11.52 15.38
N VAL A 129 24.14 11.15 15.77
CA VAL A 129 23.93 10.20 16.87
C VAL A 129 23.84 8.80 16.27
N GLU A 130 24.82 7.94 16.58
CA GLU A 130 24.71 6.51 16.30
C GLU A 130 23.46 5.98 17.03
N ALA A 131 22.48 5.49 16.28
CA ALA A 131 21.23 4.99 16.84
C ALA A 131 21.49 3.73 17.68
N ASP A 132 21.75 3.91 18.97
CA ASP A 132 21.77 2.82 19.93
C ASP A 132 20.32 2.48 20.33
N ASP A 133 19.70 1.60 19.55
CA ASP A 133 18.32 1.12 19.76
C ASP A 133 18.09 0.48 21.13
N THR A 134 19.16 0.19 21.90
CA THR A 134 19.08 -0.47 23.20
C THR A 134 18.66 0.44 24.36
N LYS A 135 18.56 1.77 24.15
CA LYS A 135 18.30 2.73 25.24
C LYS A 135 17.06 3.59 25.08
N LYS A 136 16.22 3.41 24.05
CA LYS A 136 15.06 4.31 23.82
C LYS A 136 14.14 4.37 25.04
N LEU A 137 13.93 5.57 25.58
CA LEU A 137 12.92 5.79 26.61
C LEU A 137 11.54 5.40 26.04
N PRO A 138 10.72 4.60 26.74
CA PRO A 138 9.37 4.27 26.31
C PRO A 138 8.53 5.53 26.09
N GLU A 139 7.69 5.52 25.06
CA GLU A 139 6.80 6.64 24.75
C GLU A 139 5.82 6.94 25.89
N ASP A 140 5.36 5.89 26.60
CA ASP A 140 4.50 6.03 27.77
C ASP A 140 5.16 6.85 28.89
N ASP A 141 6.47 6.64 29.16
CA ASP A 141 7.23 7.39 30.17
C ASP A 141 7.39 8.86 29.75
N LEU A 142 7.58 9.12 28.45
CA LEU A 142 7.65 10.49 27.92
C LEU A 142 6.30 11.19 28.03
N GLN A 143 5.20 10.47 27.81
CA GLN A 143 3.84 10.99 27.95
C GLN A 143 3.50 11.36 29.40
N GLU A 144 4.04 10.64 30.38
CA GLU A 144 3.94 11.01 31.80
C GLU A 144 4.73 12.28 32.14
N LEU A 145 5.93 12.45 31.57
CA LEU A 145 6.80 13.61 31.81
C LEU A 145 6.33 14.88 31.09
N PHE A 146 5.71 14.74 29.92
CA PHE A 146 5.30 15.83 29.04
C PHE A 146 3.86 15.61 28.52
N PRO A 147 2.85 15.71 29.40
CA PRO A 147 1.48 15.38 29.05
C PRO A 147 0.93 16.30 27.95
N GLY A 148 0.49 15.69 26.85
CA GLY A 148 -0.10 16.41 25.71
C GLY A 148 0.93 17.09 24.79
N CYS A 149 2.22 16.85 24.99
CA CYS A 149 3.28 17.29 24.10
C CYS A 149 3.81 16.12 23.25
N ASN A 150 4.66 16.42 22.26
CA ASN A 150 5.38 15.42 21.50
C ASN A 150 6.75 15.95 21.01
N GLY A 151 7.54 15.09 20.39
CA GLY A 151 8.84 15.42 19.80
C GLY A 151 8.79 15.86 18.33
N ASP A 152 7.61 16.02 17.74
CA ASP A 152 7.50 16.37 16.31
C ASP A 152 7.76 17.87 16.10
N LEU A 153 8.84 18.19 15.39
CA LEU A 153 9.26 19.57 15.07
C LEU A 153 8.20 20.37 14.30
N SER A 154 7.27 19.71 13.63
CA SER A 154 6.17 20.35 12.90
C SER A 154 4.90 20.55 13.72
N SER A 155 4.84 19.98 14.92
CA SER A 155 3.67 20.04 15.79
C SER A 155 3.61 21.34 16.60
N GLU A 156 2.40 21.87 16.78
CA GLU A 156 2.15 22.99 17.72
C GLU A 156 2.36 22.56 19.19
N GLN A 157 2.35 21.26 19.46
CA GLN A 157 2.58 20.67 20.79
C GLN A 157 4.03 20.19 20.98
N PHE A 158 4.96 20.70 20.16
CA PHE A 158 6.37 20.35 20.22
C PHE A 158 7.01 20.68 21.58
N SER A 159 7.73 19.71 22.16
CA SER A 159 8.56 19.87 23.34
C SER A 159 10.04 19.60 23.03
N PRO A 160 10.93 20.60 23.22
CA PRO A 160 12.37 20.40 23.05
C PRO A 160 12.95 19.33 24.00
N GLY A 161 12.40 19.22 25.21
CA GLY A 161 12.82 18.22 26.19
C GLY A 161 12.46 16.81 25.75
N TRP A 162 11.26 16.62 25.20
CA TRP A 162 10.84 15.35 24.60
C TRP A 162 11.77 14.98 23.45
N PHE A 163 11.99 15.90 22.52
CA PHE A 163 12.84 15.67 21.34
C PHE A 163 14.25 15.24 21.72
N LEU A 164 14.86 15.91 22.70
CA LEU A 164 16.20 15.56 23.18
C LEU A 164 16.26 14.18 23.84
N LEU A 165 15.25 13.80 24.62
CA LEU A 165 15.20 12.47 25.23
C LEU A 165 14.95 11.37 24.19
N GLN A 166 14.12 11.65 23.18
CA GLN A 166 13.80 10.69 22.14
C GLN A 166 14.96 10.46 21.17
N HIS A 167 15.69 11.52 20.78
CA HIS A 167 16.69 11.47 19.71
C HIS A 167 18.13 11.62 20.19
N HIS A 168 18.36 12.22 21.36
CA HIS A 168 19.69 12.61 21.85
C HIS A 168 20.01 12.16 23.27
N GLN A 169 19.26 11.23 23.86
CA GLN A 169 19.48 10.74 25.24
C GLN A 169 20.89 10.22 25.53
N SER A 170 21.59 9.67 24.52
CA SER A 170 22.95 9.16 24.64
C SER A 170 24.01 10.19 24.24
N THR A 171 23.59 11.37 23.79
CA THR A 171 24.47 12.46 23.37
C THR A 171 25.11 13.09 24.60
N SER A 172 26.42 13.31 24.56
CA SER A 172 27.11 13.94 25.68
C SER A 172 26.70 15.41 25.83
N PHE A 173 26.84 15.95 27.03
CA PHE A 173 26.56 17.36 27.28
C PHE A 173 27.44 18.29 26.44
N ASP A 174 28.70 17.92 26.19
CA ASP A 174 29.61 18.68 25.35
C ASP A 174 29.16 18.66 23.87
N ASP A 175 28.69 17.53 23.36
CA ASP A 175 28.13 17.45 22.01
C ASP A 175 26.83 18.25 21.89
N LEU A 176 25.95 18.20 22.89
CA LEU A 176 24.76 19.06 22.93
C LEU A 176 25.11 20.55 22.91
N ARG A 177 26.23 20.96 23.54
CA ARG A 177 26.74 22.34 23.44
C ARG A 177 27.22 22.67 22.03
N VAL A 178 27.85 21.72 21.34
CA VAL A 178 28.22 21.90 19.92
C VAL A 178 26.96 22.06 19.08
N GLY A 179 25.92 21.26 19.32
CA GLY A 179 24.62 21.38 18.65
C GLY A 179 23.93 22.73 18.90
N LEU A 180 24.01 23.24 20.14
CA LEU A 180 23.52 24.59 20.46
C LEU A 180 24.30 25.68 19.68
N ALA A 181 25.62 25.54 19.55
CA ALA A 181 26.43 26.48 18.76
C ALA A 181 26.09 26.40 17.26
N TYR A 182 25.79 25.20 16.76
CA TYR A 182 25.31 24.97 15.39
C TYR A 182 23.98 25.68 15.13
N LEU A 183 23.00 25.52 16.04
CA LEU A 183 21.71 26.21 15.97
C LEU A 183 21.87 27.73 15.91
N LYS A 184 22.72 28.30 16.78
CA LYS A 184 22.99 29.75 16.80
C LYS A 184 23.59 30.30 15.50
N ARG A 185 24.18 29.45 14.65
CA ARG A 185 24.75 29.85 13.35
C ARG A 185 23.73 29.81 12.21
N LYS A 186 22.67 29.02 12.34
CA LYS A 186 21.62 28.82 11.31
C LYS A 186 20.43 29.79 11.44
N VAL A 187 20.44 30.67 12.46
CA VAL A 187 19.43 31.72 12.70
C VAL A 187 19.90 33.06 12.15
#